data_AF-M7YRT3-F1
#
_entry.id   AF-M7YRT3-F1
#
_cell.length_a   1.000
_cell.length_b   1.000
_cell.length_c   1.000
_cell.angle_alpha   90.00
_cell.angle_beta   90.00
_cell.angle_gamma   90.00
#
_symmetry.space_group_name_H-M   'P 1'
#
loop_
_entity.id
_entity.type
_entity.pdbx_description
1 polymer ?
#
loop_
_entity_poly.entity_id
_entity_poly.type
_entity_poly.pdbx_seq_one_letter_code
_entity_poly.pdbx_strand_id
1 'polypeptide(L)'
;MPRLDHPNFYYDLEDVLFDHVSGRDGAVTWSVHRPTVIFGFSPRSAMNVVGSLCVYAAICRKEGATLRWPGCKVAWEGFTDASDADLVAEHEIWAAVDPFAKNEAFNCSNGDVFKWKQLWPLLADRFGVEWAGYEGEDSRFALADAMAGKEAVWTEIIQENELVTTELEEITSWWFVDAMLSIDIEHLDNMNKSKEHGFLGFRNTVNSFNAWIDKMKASKVVP
;
A
#
# COMPACT_ATOMS: atom_id res chain seq x y z
N MET A 1 1.24 15.47 16.62
CA MET A 1 0.92 16.76 15.99
C MET A 1 -0.49 17.16 16.37
N PRO A 2 -0.79 18.46 16.51
CA PRO A 2 -2.18 18.91 16.70
C PRO A 2 -3.04 18.50 15.50
N ARG A 3 -4.33 18.25 15.74
CA ARG A 3 -5.30 18.00 14.66
C ARG A 3 -5.41 19.23 13.77
N LEU A 4 -5.55 19.01 12.47
CA LEU A 4 -5.85 20.08 11.52
C LEU A 4 -7.32 20.49 11.64
N ASP A 5 -7.63 21.75 11.34
CA ASP A 5 -8.99 22.29 11.33
C ASP A 5 -9.77 21.86 10.07
N HIS A 6 -9.91 20.55 9.90
CA HIS A 6 -10.57 19.91 8.77
C HIS A 6 -11.27 18.62 9.21
N PRO A 7 -12.43 18.28 8.62
CA PRO A 7 -13.13 17.03 8.93
C PRO A 7 -12.28 15.84 8.48
N ASN A 8 -11.94 14.96 9.42
CA ASN A 8 -11.21 13.74 9.18
C ASN A 8 -11.76 12.65 10.10
N PHE A 9 -12.29 11.57 9.52
CA PHE A 9 -12.92 10.50 10.29
C PHE A 9 -11.95 9.84 11.29
N TYR A 10 -10.63 9.92 11.08
CA TYR A 10 -9.66 9.46 12.08
C TYR A 10 -9.78 10.20 13.41
N TYR A 11 -10.15 11.48 13.39
CA TYR A 11 -10.35 12.27 14.62
C TYR A 11 -11.58 11.79 15.36
N ASP A 12 -12.68 11.52 14.64
CA ASP A 12 -13.91 10.99 15.22
C ASP A 12 -13.68 9.58 15.81
N LEU A 13 -12.91 8.73 15.12
CA LEU A 13 -12.54 7.40 15.61
C LEU A 13 -11.69 7.47 16.90
N GLU A 14 -10.72 8.37 16.95
CA GLU A 14 -9.92 8.62 18.16
C GLU A 14 -10.80 9.12 19.32
N ASP A 15 -11.73 10.04 19.05
CA ASP A 15 -12.62 10.59 20.07
C ASP A 15 -13.54 9.52 20.67
N VAL A 16 -14.14 8.68 19.80
CA VAL A 16 -14.95 7.53 20.25
C VAL A 16 -14.10 6.55 21.06
N LEU A 17 -12.88 6.24 20.61
CA LEU A 17 -11.96 5.37 21.33
C LEU A 17 -11.64 5.90 22.72
N PHE A 18 -11.24 7.17 22.82
CA PHE A 18 -10.85 7.79 24.09
C PHE A 18 -12.03 7.93 25.06
N ASP A 19 -13.21 8.29 24.57
CA ASP A 19 -14.43 8.34 25.36
C ASP A 19 -14.76 6.96 25.96
N HIS A 20 -14.72 5.90 25.13
CA HIS A 20 -15.07 4.54 25.57
C HIS A 20 -14.12 3.95 26.62
N VAL A 21 -12.83 4.27 26.55
CA VAL A 21 -11.82 3.75 27.49
C VAL A 21 -11.70 4.60 28.75
N SER A 22 -12.09 5.88 28.72
CA SER A 22 -12.00 6.79 29.87
C SER A 22 -12.76 6.28 31.11
N GLY A 23 -13.91 5.63 30.92
CA GLY A 23 -14.74 5.08 31.99
C GLY A 23 -14.32 3.69 32.51
N ARG A 24 -13.12 3.21 32.16
CA ARG A 24 -12.65 1.86 32.49
C ARG A 24 -11.61 1.80 33.62
N ASP A 25 -11.36 2.91 34.31
CA ASP A 25 -10.39 3.01 35.42
C ASP A 25 -8.99 2.45 35.08
N GLY A 26 -8.56 2.60 33.81
CA GLY A 26 -7.27 2.09 33.32
C GLY A 26 -7.20 0.57 33.11
N ALA A 27 -8.31 -0.17 33.30
CA ALA A 27 -8.36 -1.62 33.07
C ALA A 27 -8.25 -2.00 31.58
N VAL A 28 -8.60 -1.08 30.69
CA VAL A 28 -8.46 -1.20 29.23
C VAL A 28 -7.59 -0.05 28.74
N THR A 29 -6.49 -0.39 28.06
CA THR A 29 -5.61 0.60 27.41
C THR A 29 -5.87 0.63 25.91
N TRP A 30 -5.37 1.67 25.25
CA TRP A 30 -5.54 1.88 23.80
C TRP A 30 -4.20 2.08 23.10
N SER A 31 -4.19 1.91 21.78
CA SER A 31 -3.11 2.35 20.90
C SER A 31 -3.70 2.79 19.56
N VAL A 32 -3.09 3.78 18.90
CA VAL A 32 -3.49 4.24 17.56
C VAL A 32 -2.33 4.01 16.60
N HIS A 33 -2.59 3.32 15.50
CA HIS A 33 -1.57 2.96 14.51
C HIS A 33 -1.84 3.70 13.22
N ARG A 34 -0.83 4.43 12.73
CA ARG A 34 -0.91 5.28 11.53
C ARG A 34 0.10 4.77 10.50
N PRO A 35 -0.20 3.65 9.80
CA PRO A 35 0.63 3.20 8.70
C PRO A 35 0.56 4.21 7.54
N THR A 36 1.60 4.22 6.73
CA THR A 36 1.60 4.85 5.40
C THR A 36 0.98 3.90 4.38
N VAL A 37 1.42 3.94 3.12
CA VAL A 37 0.86 3.04 2.09
C VAL A 37 1.21 1.59 2.43
N ILE A 38 0.19 0.75 2.59
CA ILE A 38 0.39 -0.64 2.97
C ILE A 38 0.82 -1.49 1.77
N PHE A 39 1.94 -2.19 1.92
CA PHE A 39 2.32 -3.31 1.06
C PHE A 39 1.84 -4.60 1.73
N GLY A 40 0.95 -5.32 1.06
CA GLY A 40 0.27 -6.45 1.68
C GLY A 40 -0.44 -7.36 0.70
N PHE A 41 -1.13 -8.35 1.26
CA PHE A 41 -1.93 -9.32 0.52
C PHE A 41 -3.33 -9.41 1.11
N SER A 42 -4.32 -8.96 0.34
CA SER A 42 -5.73 -9.28 0.58
C SER A 42 -6.50 -9.08 -0.74
N PRO A 43 -7.20 -10.10 -1.25
CA PRO A 43 -8.02 -9.97 -2.45
C PRO A 43 -9.36 -9.25 -2.19
N ARG A 44 -9.56 -8.71 -0.97
CA ARG A 44 -10.78 -8.00 -0.57
C ARG A 44 -10.49 -6.61 0.00
N SER A 45 -9.23 -6.18 -0.04
CA SER A 45 -8.88 -4.85 0.46
C SER A 45 -9.39 -3.79 -0.52
N ALA A 46 -10.09 -2.79 0.01
CA ALA A 46 -10.50 -1.62 -0.78
C ALA A 46 -9.32 -0.75 -1.23
N MET A 47 -8.14 -0.93 -0.62
CA MET A 47 -6.91 -0.18 -0.92
C MET A 47 -5.73 -1.16 -0.92
N ASN A 48 -5.39 -1.70 -2.09
CA ASN A 48 -4.25 -2.60 -2.27
C ASN A 48 -3.42 -2.18 -3.48
N VAL A 49 -2.37 -1.40 -3.23
CA VAL A 49 -1.50 -0.90 -4.30
C VAL A 49 -0.71 -2.02 -4.97
N VAL A 50 -0.17 -2.97 -4.21
CA VAL A 50 0.69 -4.05 -4.76
C VAL A 50 -0.15 -4.96 -5.65
N GLY A 51 -1.35 -5.34 -5.20
CA GLY A 51 -2.30 -6.13 -5.98
C GLY A 51 -2.74 -5.45 -7.25
N SER A 52 -3.16 -4.19 -7.17
CA SER A 52 -3.58 -3.41 -8.34
C SER A 52 -2.45 -3.30 -9.37
N LEU A 53 -1.22 -3.01 -8.94
CA LEU A 53 -0.06 -2.92 -9.84
C LEU A 53 0.30 -4.27 -10.47
N CYS A 54 0.16 -5.38 -9.75
CA CYS A 54 0.36 -6.72 -10.31
C CYS A 54 -0.67 -7.05 -11.39
N VAL A 55 -1.95 -6.72 -11.17
CA VAL A 55 -3.00 -6.93 -12.16
C VAL A 55 -2.76 -6.03 -13.39
N TYR A 56 -2.36 -4.77 -13.19
CA TYR A 56 -1.98 -3.90 -14.30
C TYR A 56 -0.84 -4.50 -15.14
N ALA A 57 0.22 -4.98 -14.49
CA ALA A 57 1.34 -5.64 -15.18
C ALA A 57 0.92 -6.93 -15.91
N ALA A 58 0.03 -7.73 -15.32
CA ALA A 58 -0.52 -8.92 -15.97
C ALA A 58 -1.36 -8.58 -17.21
N ILE A 59 -2.19 -7.54 -17.15
CA ILE A 59 -2.97 -7.05 -18.29
C ILE A 59 -2.04 -6.53 -19.39
N CYS A 60 -1.04 -5.69 -19.05
CA CYS A 60 -0.05 -5.24 -20.03
C CYS A 60 0.64 -6.40 -20.74
N ARG A 61 1.04 -7.43 -19.98
CA ARG A 61 1.66 -8.64 -20.55
C ARG A 61 0.71 -9.37 -21.51
N LYS A 62 -0.55 -9.58 -21.11
CA LYS A 62 -1.57 -10.26 -21.93
C LYS A 62 -1.83 -9.53 -23.25
N GLU A 63 -1.79 -8.21 -23.23
CA GLU A 63 -2.04 -7.37 -24.40
C GLU A 63 -0.78 -7.07 -25.23
N GLY A 64 0.41 -7.50 -24.77
CA GLY A 64 1.69 -7.13 -25.39
C GLY A 64 1.99 -5.63 -25.29
N ALA A 65 1.40 -4.94 -24.32
CA ALA A 65 1.55 -3.51 -24.09
C ALA A 65 2.71 -3.22 -23.12
N THR A 66 3.29 -2.02 -23.24
CA THR A 66 4.28 -1.51 -22.29
C THR A 66 3.62 -1.16 -20.95
N LEU A 67 4.26 -1.52 -19.85
CA LEU A 67 3.93 -1.08 -18.49
C LEU A 67 4.35 0.37 -18.30
N ARG A 68 3.44 1.31 -18.63
CA ARG A 68 3.69 2.75 -18.58
C ARG A 68 3.41 3.31 -17.20
N TRP A 69 4.31 4.15 -16.70
CA TRP A 69 4.10 4.89 -15.45
C TRP A 69 2.92 5.87 -15.56
N PRO A 70 1.86 5.76 -14.72
CA PRO A 70 0.71 6.66 -14.78
C PRO A 70 0.88 7.93 -13.91
N GLY A 71 1.80 7.90 -12.95
CA GLY A 71 1.93 8.90 -11.88
C GLY A 71 2.64 10.20 -12.25
N CYS A 72 2.71 11.12 -11.28
CA CYS A 72 3.40 12.39 -11.42
C CYS A 72 4.94 12.26 -11.28
N LYS A 73 5.66 13.34 -11.60
CA LYS A 73 7.12 13.40 -11.43
C LYS A 73 7.56 13.21 -9.97
N VAL A 74 6.80 13.75 -9.01
CA VAL A 74 7.17 13.69 -7.59
C VAL A 74 7.15 12.26 -7.08
N ALA A 75 6.11 11.49 -7.38
CA ALA A 75 6.08 10.06 -7.05
C ALA A 75 7.21 9.27 -7.74
N TRP A 76 7.60 9.64 -8.97
CA TRP A 76 8.67 8.96 -9.71
C TRP A 76 10.08 9.26 -9.18
N GLU A 77 10.39 10.54 -8.99
CA GLU A 77 11.74 11.04 -8.65
C GLU A 77 11.97 11.21 -7.14
N GLY A 78 10.90 11.45 -6.38
CA GLY A 78 10.93 11.73 -4.95
C GLY A 78 11.11 10.47 -4.10
N PHE A 79 11.30 10.68 -2.80
CA PHE A 79 11.30 9.61 -1.81
C PHE A 79 9.89 9.29 -1.33
N THR A 80 9.63 8.01 -1.12
CA THR A 80 8.38 7.47 -0.58
C THR A 80 8.72 6.44 0.50
N ASP A 81 7.86 6.31 1.51
CA ASP A 81 7.90 5.21 2.47
C ASP A 81 6.70 4.26 2.25
N ALA A 82 6.76 3.09 2.86
CA ALA A 82 5.69 2.11 2.82
C ALA A 82 5.58 1.40 4.17
N SER A 83 4.47 0.70 4.35
CA SER A 83 4.15 -0.06 5.56
C SER A 83 3.87 -1.51 5.18
N ASP A 84 4.78 -2.42 5.51
CA ASP A 84 4.57 -3.84 5.30
C ASP A 84 3.44 -4.35 6.21
N ALA A 85 2.47 -5.09 5.65
CA ALA A 85 1.31 -5.55 6.40
C ALA A 85 1.66 -6.47 7.58
N ASP A 86 2.71 -7.29 7.46
CA ASP A 86 3.17 -8.14 8.56
C ASP A 86 3.87 -7.28 9.64
N LEU A 87 4.62 -6.24 9.24
CA LEU A 87 5.21 -5.28 10.19
C LEU A 87 4.14 -4.48 10.94
N VAL A 88 3.07 -4.05 10.26
CA VAL A 88 1.93 -3.38 10.90
C VAL A 88 1.28 -4.30 11.93
N ALA A 89 1.06 -5.58 11.60
CA ALA A 89 0.54 -6.55 12.54
C ALA A 89 1.48 -6.75 13.75
N GLU A 90 2.80 -6.85 13.52
CA GLU A 90 3.81 -6.93 14.60
C GLU A 90 3.77 -5.69 15.51
N HIS A 91 3.57 -4.51 14.93
CA HIS A 91 3.50 -3.24 15.66
C HIS A 91 2.23 -3.13 16.50
N GLU A 92 1.08 -3.57 15.98
CA GLU A 92 -0.18 -3.67 16.73
C GLU A 92 -0.07 -4.68 17.89
N ILE A 93 0.53 -5.86 17.64
CA ILE A 93 0.79 -6.86 18.67
C ILE A 93 1.70 -6.29 19.76
N TRP A 94 2.79 -5.61 19.37
CA TRP A 94 3.70 -4.95 20.30
C TRP A 94 2.96 -3.97 21.21
N ALA A 95 2.14 -3.07 20.65
CA ALA A 95 1.42 -2.08 21.43
C ALA A 95 0.37 -2.69 22.37
N ALA A 96 -0.19 -3.86 22.01
CA ALA A 96 -1.13 -4.58 22.85
C ALA A 96 -0.48 -5.22 24.10
N VAL A 97 0.80 -5.58 24.03
CA VAL A 97 1.48 -6.36 25.10
C VAL A 97 2.52 -5.56 25.88
N ASP A 98 3.16 -4.56 25.27
CA ASP A 98 4.23 -3.79 25.90
C ASP A 98 3.65 -2.67 26.77
N PRO A 99 3.95 -2.60 28.08
CA PRO A 99 3.45 -1.55 28.96
C PRO A 99 3.91 -0.14 28.56
N PHE A 100 5.06 -0.01 27.90
CA PHE A 100 5.57 1.30 27.45
C PHE A 100 4.88 1.80 26.19
N ALA A 101 4.13 0.95 25.48
CA ALA A 101 3.42 1.32 24.26
C ALA A 101 1.93 1.65 24.49
N LYS A 102 1.44 1.51 25.73
CA LYS A 102 0.03 1.73 26.07
C LYS A 102 -0.34 3.20 26.07
N ASN A 103 -1.54 3.48 25.60
CA ASN A 103 -2.16 4.81 25.55
C ASN A 103 -1.38 5.79 24.67
N GLU A 104 -0.85 5.29 23.56
CA GLU A 104 -0.02 6.07 22.65
C GLU A 104 -0.46 5.90 21.20
N ALA A 105 -0.29 6.98 20.43
CA ALA A 105 -0.45 6.98 18.98
C ALA A 105 0.93 6.90 18.30
N PHE A 106 1.10 5.97 17.38
CA PHE A 106 2.36 5.70 16.68
C PHE A 106 2.18 5.69 15.16
N ASN A 107 3.18 6.21 14.47
CA ASN A 107 3.36 5.93 13.05
C ASN A 107 3.87 4.49 12.86
N CYS A 108 3.72 3.94 11.66
CA CYS A 108 4.15 2.56 11.39
C CYS A 108 4.60 2.37 9.94
N SER A 109 5.80 2.83 9.60
CA SER A 109 6.45 2.55 8.32
C SER A 109 7.60 1.55 8.44
N ASN A 110 8.10 1.08 7.29
CA ASN A 110 9.17 0.09 7.17
C ASN A 110 10.52 0.52 7.76
N GLY A 111 10.72 1.82 8.00
CA GLY A 111 11.96 2.38 8.53
C GLY A 111 13.04 2.67 7.48
N ASP A 112 12.73 2.50 6.20
CA ASP A 112 13.52 2.93 5.04
C ASP A 112 12.67 3.75 4.06
N VAL A 113 13.31 4.28 3.02
CA VAL A 113 12.65 5.01 1.92
C VAL A 113 13.03 4.38 0.59
N PHE A 114 12.14 4.50 -0.40
CA PHE A 114 12.36 4.02 -1.76
C PHE A 114 11.96 5.09 -2.78
N LYS A 115 12.26 4.82 -4.06
CA LYS A 115 11.72 5.58 -5.18
C LYS A 115 10.94 4.66 -6.09
N TRP A 116 9.79 5.09 -6.58
CA TRP A 116 9.02 4.26 -7.52
C TRP A 116 9.79 3.90 -8.78
N LYS A 117 10.70 4.76 -9.24
CA LYS A 117 11.60 4.44 -10.36
C LYS A 117 12.52 3.24 -10.14
N GLN A 118 12.66 2.77 -8.90
CA GLN A 118 13.38 1.53 -8.56
C GLN A 118 12.43 0.32 -8.52
N LEU A 119 11.21 0.49 -8.01
CA LEU A 119 10.24 -0.60 -7.92
C LEU A 119 9.53 -0.90 -9.25
N TRP A 120 9.39 0.10 -10.13
CA TRP A 120 8.71 -0.04 -11.41
C TRP A 120 9.39 -1.04 -12.37
N PRO A 121 10.71 -0.95 -12.62
CA PRO A 121 11.41 -1.94 -13.44
C PRO A 121 11.38 -3.33 -12.81
N LEU A 122 11.45 -3.41 -11.47
CA LEU A 122 11.35 -4.65 -10.74
C LEU A 122 9.98 -5.31 -10.94
N LEU A 123 8.88 -4.55 -10.84
CA LEU A 123 7.55 -5.07 -11.16
C LEU A 123 7.49 -5.58 -12.61
N ALA A 124 8.04 -4.82 -13.56
CA ALA A 124 8.09 -5.19 -14.96
C ALA A 124 8.81 -6.54 -15.17
N ASP A 125 9.99 -6.71 -14.55
CA ASP A 125 10.78 -7.94 -14.60
C ASP A 125 10.01 -9.14 -14.01
N ARG A 126 9.28 -8.93 -12.90
CA ARG A 126 8.47 -9.97 -12.23
C ARG A 126 7.30 -10.47 -13.09
N PHE A 127 6.86 -9.68 -14.07
CA PHE A 127 5.82 -10.07 -15.03
C PHE A 127 6.35 -10.31 -16.44
N GLY A 128 7.64 -10.06 -16.70
CA GLY A 128 8.25 -10.22 -18.02
C GLY A 128 7.63 -9.29 -19.07
N VAL A 129 7.42 -8.02 -18.71
CA VAL A 129 6.81 -7.00 -19.56
C VAL A 129 7.76 -5.82 -19.76
N GLU A 130 7.79 -5.24 -20.96
CA GLU A 130 8.51 -4.00 -21.22
C GLU A 130 7.91 -2.85 -20.40
N TRP A 131 8.72 -1.88 -19.97
CA TRP A 131 8.24 -0.76 -19.15
C TRP A 131 8.70 0.59 -19.68
N ALA A 132 7.92 1.63 -19.36
CA ALA A 132 8.28 3.02 -19.56
C ALA A 132 8.09 3.78 -18.25
N GLY A 133 9.10 4.56 -17.88
CA GLY A 133 9.08 5.40 -16.69
C GLY A 133 8.28 6.68 -16.92
N TYR A 134 8.60 7.71 -16.14
CA TYR A 134 8.00 9.03 -16.32
C TYR A 134 8.44 9.69 -17.64
N GLU A 135 7.48 10.00 -18.52
CA GLU A 135 7.69 10.61 -19.85
C GLU A 135 7.24 12.08 -19.93
N GLY A 136 6.97 12.71 -18.79
CA GLY A 136 6.47 14.10 -18.71
C GLY A 136 5.02 14.20 -18.22
N GLU A 137 4.63 15.35 -17.68
CA GLU A 137 3.29 15.56 -17.11
C GLU A 137 2.17 15.36 -18.13
N ASP A 138 2.38 15.75 -19.38
CA ASP A 138 1.40 15.58 -20.47
C ASP A 138 1.17 14.10 -20.85
N SER A 139 2.08 13.21 -20.44
CA SER A 139 1.98 11.77 -20.71
C SER A 139 1.30 10.99 -19.59
N ARG A 140 0.94 11.65 -18.47
CA ARG A 140 0.20 11.06 -17.36
C ARG A 140 -1.19 10.63 -17.79
N PHE A 141 -1.70 9.61 -17.12
CA PHE A 141 -3.05 9.11 -17.33
C PHE A 141 -3.58 8.49 -16.04
N ALA A 142 -4.90 8.49 -15.88
CA ALA A 142 -5.54 7.76 -14.79
C ALA A 142 -5.55 6.27 -15.15
N LEU A 143 -5.00 5.44 -14.25
CA LEU A 143 -5.03 4.00 -14.39
C LEU A 143 -6.47 3.48 -14.35
N ALA A 144 -7.36 4.11 -13.58
CA ALA A 144 -8.79 3.80 -13.56
C ALA A 144 -9.42 3.90 -14.96
N ASP A 145 -9.11 4.96 -15.71
CA ASP A 145 -9.62 5.14 -17.07
C ASP A 145 -9.00 4.13 -18.04
N ALA A 146 -7.70 3.87 -17.92
CA ALA A 146 -6.99 2.92 -18.79
C ALA A 146 -7.45 1.47 -18.58
N MET A 147 -7.83 1.10 -17.36
CA MET A 147 -8.26 -0.24 -17.00
C MET A 147 -9.78 -0.46 -17.12
N ALA A 148 -10.56 0.59 -17.40
CA ALA A 148 -11.99 0.45 -17.65
C ALA A 148 -12.26 -0.47 -18.86
N GLY A 149 -13.17 -1.43 -18.70
CA GLY A 149 -13.52 -2.36 -19.78
C GLY A 149 -12.56 -3.54 -19.95
N LYS A 150 -11.59 -3.73 -19.04
CA LYS A 150 -10.61 -4.83 -19.09
C LYS A 150 -11.09 -6.10 -18.37
N GLU A 151 -12.36 -6.19 -17.99
CA GLU A 151 -12.91 -7.33 -17.23
C GLU A 151 -12.84 -8.63 -18.03
N ALA A 152 -13.11 -8.57 -19.34
CA ALA A 152 -12.97 -9.72 -20.24
C ALA A 152 -11.51 -10.20 -20.35
N VAL A 153 -10.56 -9.25 -20.47
CA VAL A 153 -9.12 -9.55 -20.53
C VAL A 153 -8.67 -10.21 -19.22
N TRP A 154 -9.14 -9.69 -18.08
CA TRP A 154 -8.85 -10.30 -16.78
C TRP A 154 -9.43 -11.71 -16.65
N THR A 155 -10.65 -11.92 -17.14
CA THR A 155 -11.29 -13.25 -17.17
C THR A 155 -10.48 -14.25 -17.99
N GLU A 156 -9.94 -13.84 -19.14
CA GLU A 156 -9.05 -14.69 -19.95
C GLU A 156 -7.76 -15.01 -19.20
N ILE A 157 -7.13 -14.03 -18.53
CA ILE A 157 -5.92 -14.24 -17.73
C ILE A 157 -6.18 -15.27 -16.63
N ILE A 158 -7.32 -15.18 -15.93
CA ILE A 158 -7.72 -16.15 -14.90
C ILE A 158 -7.80 -17.56 -15.50
N GLN A 159 -8.47 -17.71 -16.65
CA GLN A 159 -8.68 -19.02 -17.27
C GLN A 159 -7.37 -19.65 -17.77
N GLU A 160 -6.51 -18.87 -18.43
CA GLU A 160 -5.26 -19.37 -19.01
C GLU A 160 -4.22 -19.75 -17.96
N ASN A 161 -4.23 -19.10 -16.80
CA ASN A 161 -3.25 -19.30 -15.74
C ASN A 161 -3.82 -20.08 -14.53
N GLU A 162 -5.06 -20.57 -14.63
CA GLU A 162 -5.77 -21.30 -13.57
C GLU A 162 -5.76 -20.55 -12.23
N LEU A 163 -6.07 -19.25 -12.28
CA LEU A 163 -6.08 -18.37 -11.12
C LEU A 163 -7.36 -18.55 -10.28
N VAL A 164 -7.32 -18.02 -9.06
CA VAL A 164 -8.52 -17.84 -8.24
C VAL A 164 -9.49 -16.93 -8.99
N THR A 165 -10.74 -17.36 -9.13
CA THR A 165 -11.79 -16.56 -9.76
C THR A 165 -12.07 -15.31 -8.93
N THR A 166 -11.91 -14.15 -9.54
CA THR A 166 -12.13 -12.83 -8.94
C THR A 166 -12.64 -11.86 -9.99
N GLU A 167 -13.52 -10.95 -9.59
CA GLU A 167 -13.88 -9.82 -10.44
C GLU A 167 -12.76 -8.76 -10.42
N LEU A 168 -12.54 -8.08 -11.55
CA LEU A 168 -11.46 -7.09 -11.68
C LEU A 168 -11.60 -5.97 -10.64
N GLU A 169 -12.82 -5.51 -10.37
CA GLU A 169 -13.12 -4.45 -9.40
C GLU A 169 -12.97 -4.92 -7.93
N GLU A 170 -13.05 -6.22 -7.66
CA GLU A 170 -12.89 -6.75 -6.29
C GLU A 170 -11.43 -6.84 -5.87
N ILE A 171 -10.55 -7.15 -6.83
CA ILE A 171 -9.13 -7.42 -6.60
C ILE A 171 -8.25 -6.18 -6.81
N THR A 172 -8.80 -5.11 -7.39
CA THR A 172 -8.05 -3.89 -7.72
C THR A 172 -8.71 -2.63 -7.15
N SER A 173 -7.88 -1.63 -6.89
CA SER A 173 -8.28 -0.33 -6.37
C SER A 173 -7.63 0.76 -7.20
N TRP A 174 -8.05 0.90 -8.47
CA TRP A 174 -7.41 1.82 -9.43
C TRP A 174 -7.38 3.27 -8.95
N TRP A 175 -8.51 3.75 -8.43
CA TRP A 175 -8.63 5.11 -7.87
C TRP A 175 -7.59 5.37 -6.77
N PHE A 176 -7.27 4.35 -5.97
CA PHE A 176 -6.32 4.46 -4.87
C PHE A 176 -4.89 4.54 -5.40
N VAL A 177 -4.56 3.74 -6.42
CA VAL A 177 -3.28 3.83 -7.13
C VAL A 177 -3.11 5.22 -7.74
N ASP A 178 -4.14 5.73 -8.42
CA ASP A 178 -4.12 7.06 -9.03
C ASP A 178 -3.95 8.17 -8.00
N ALA A 179 -4.68 8.10 -6.87
CA ALA A 179 -4.58 9.06 -5.78
C ALA A 179 -3.17 9.07 -5.18
N MET A 180 -2.59 7.90 -4.93
CA MET A 180 -1.25 7.76 -4.35
C MET A 180 -0.15 8.21 -5.32
N LEU A 181 -0.25 7.84 -6.60
CA LEU A 181 0.74 8.18 -7.63
C LEU A 181 0.64 9.62 -8.14
N SER A 182 -0.43 10.35 -7.78
CA SER A 182 -0.64 11.74 -8.14
C SER A 182 -0.24 12.74 -7.05
N ILE A 183 0.18 12.28 -5.86
CA ILE A 183 0.64 13.16 -4.79
C ILE A 183 1.87 13.95 -5.27
N ASP A 184 1.75 15.28 -5.29
CA ASP A 184 2.74 16.22 -5.82
C ASP A 184 3.67 16.80 -4.74
N ILE A 185 3.65 16.19 -3.54
CA ILE A 185 4.52 16.52 -2.41
C ILE A 185 5.16 15.25 -1.85
N GLU A 186 6.42 15.35 -1.41
CA GLU A 186 7.04 14.24 -0.67
C GLU A 186 6.39 14.13 0.71
N HIS A 187 5.76 12.99 0.99
CA HIS A 187 5.12 12.69 2.26
C HIS A 187 5.81 11.48 2.88
N LEU A 188 6.53 11.73 3.98
CA LEU A 188 7.23 10.71 4.76
C LEU A 188 6.79 10.81 6.22
N ASP A 189 6.66 9.67 6.88
CA ASP A 189 6.41 9.61 8.31
C ASP A 189 7.72 9.60 9.13
N ASN A 190 7.60 9.33 10.42
CA ASN A 190 8.75 9.13 11.30
C ASN A 190 8.48 8.04 12.32
N MET A 191 9.36 7.02 12.36
CA MET A 191 9.34 5.89 13.29
C MET A 191 10.09 6.13 14.62
N ASN A 192 10.64 7.32 14.86
CA ASN A 192 11.43 7.61 16.05
C ASN A 192 10.67 7.35 17.34
N LYS A 193 9.40 7.76 17.42
CA LYS A 193 8.58 7.53 18.61
C LYS A 193 8.46 6.03 18.90
N SER A 194 8.12 5.21 17.91
CA SER A 194 8.01 3.76 18.08
C SER A 194 9.33 3.14 18.53
N LYS A 195 10.46 3.54 17.93
CA LYS A 195 11.81 3.10 18.34
C LYS A 195 12.18 3.52 19.76
N GLU A 196 11.86 4.75 20.15
CA GLU A 196 12.08 5.29 21.50
C GLU A 196 11.24 4.56 22.55
N HIS A 197 10.10 3.98 22.15
CA HIS A 197 9.23 3.16 23.00
C HIS A 197 9.58 1.65 22.91
N GLY A 198 10.64 1.28 22.18
CA GLY A 198 11.17 -0.10 22.15
C GLY A 198 10.79 -0.92 20.92
N PHE A 199 9.99 -0.39 19.99
CA PHE A 199 9.69 -1.08 18.74
C PHE A 199 10.81 -0.89 17.71
N LEU A 200 11.60 -1.95 17.51
CA LEU A 200 12.73 -1.97 16.57
C LEU A 200 12.44 -2.80 15.30
N GLY A 201 11.16 -3.15 15.07
CA GLY A 201 10.74 -3.81 13.85
C GLY A 201 10.98 -2.92 12.64
N PHE A 202 11.51 -3.52 11.57
CA PHE A 202 11.71 -2.84 10.29
C PHE A 202 11.55 -3.85 9.16
N ARG A 203 11.40 -3.35 7.93
CA ARG A 203 11.46 -4.14 6.70
C ARG A 203 12.31 -3.39 5.67
N ASN A 204 13.02 -4.15 4.84
CA ASN A 204 13.56 -3.58 3.61
C ASN A 204 12.42 -3.48 2.59
N THR A 205 12.07 -2.28 2.15
CA THR A 205 10.87 -2.08 1.32
C THR A 205 10.94 -2.78 -0.03
N VAL A 206 12.12 -2.88 -0.66
CA VAL A 206 12.29 -3.59 -1.94
C VAL A 206 12.05 -5.09 -1.77
N ASN A 207 12.54 -5.69 -0.68
CA ASN A 207 12.31 -7.09 -0.37
C ASN A 207 10.85 -7.35 0.01
N SER A 208 10.24 -6.45 0.79
CA SER A 208 8.82 -6.50 1.14
C SER A 208 7.96 -6.49 -0.13
N PHE A 209 8.18 -5.54 -1.04
CA PHE A 209 7.45 -5.45 -2.31
C PHE A 209 7.54 -6.77 -3.11
N ASN A 210 8.75 -7.31 -3.27
CA ASN A 210 8.96 -8.61 -3.91
C ASN A 210 8.19 -9.75 -3.21
N ALA A 211 8.28 -9.82 -1.88
CA ALA A 211 7.64 -10.87 -1.10
C ALA A 211 6.11 -10.84 -1.23
N TRP A 212 5.50 -9.66 -1.27
CA TRP A 212 4.06 -9.53 -1.50
C TRP A 212 3.65 -9.91 -2.93
N ILE A 213 4.47 -9.60 -3.95
CA ILE A 213 4.27 -10.10 -5.31
C ILE A 213 4.38 -11.64 -5.33
N ASP A 214 5.39 -12.22 -4.67
CA ASP A 214 5.57 -13.67 -4.58
C ASP A 214 4.37 -14.33 -3.90
N LYS A 215 3.85 -13.74 -2.82
CA LYS A 215 2.67 -14.24 -2.11
C LYS A 215 1.42 -14.23 -2.99
N MET A 216 1.23 -13.19 -3.81
CA MET A 216 0.11 -13.13 -4.76
C MET A 216 0.20 -14.20 -5.84
N LYS A 217 1.39 -14.38 -6.44
CA LYS A 217 1.64 -15.43 -7.43
C LYS A 217 1.46 -16.83 -6.83
N ALA A 218 2.05 -17.08 -5.67
CA ALA A 218 1.94 -18.36 -4.96
C ALA A 218 0.49 -18.67 -4.55
N SER A 219 -0.32 -17.65 -4.26
CA SER A 219 -1.74 -17.79 -3.96
C SER A 219 -2.63 -17.86 -5.20
N LYS A 220 -2.04 -17.89 -6.40
CA LYS A 220 -2.73 -17.88 -7.71
C LYS A 220 -3.72 -16.72 -7.85
N VAL A 221 -3.40 -15.57 -7.28
CA VAL A 221 -4.20 -14.33 -7.40
C VAL A 221 -3.82 -13.57 -8.67
N VAL A 222 -2.55 -13.66 -9.07
CA VAL A 222 -2.00 -13.17 -10.33
C VAL A 222 -1.08 -14.23 -10.94
N PRO A 223 -0.78 -14.21 -12.25
CA PRO A 223 0.15 -15.14 -12.90
C PRO A 223 1.59 -15.03 -12.40
#